data_AF-A0A348TT48-F1
#
_entry.id   AF-A0A348TT48-F1
#
_cell.length_a   1.000
_cell.length_b   1.000
_cell.length_c   1.000
_cell.angle_alpha   90.00
_cell.angle_beta   90.00
_cell.angle_gamma   90.00
#
_symmetry.space_group_name_H-M   'P 1'
#
loop_
_entity.id
_entity.type
_entity.pdbx_description
1 polymer ?
#
loop_
_entity_poly.entity_id
_entity_poly.type
_entity_poly.pdbx_seq_one_letter_code
_entity_poly.pdbx_strand_id
1 'polypeptide(L)'
;MYPTYERNARNWVLNFLDHYFPDNEGLMHPIIEAAVPSLPHLDEHFPIDRTDFSTSFKKGLRTLGKFTAEYGESVPPLIKQYMVLSPEMKTFGTFV
;
A
#
# COMPACT_ATOMS: atom_id res chain seq x y z
N MET A 1 3.13 11.59 -5.42
CA MET A 1 2.96 11.36 -3.95
C MET A 1 3.58 12.54 -3.19
N TYR A 2 3.27 12.75 -1.89
CA TYR A 2 3.77 13.89 -1.10
C TYR A 2 5.26 14.21 -1.38
N PRO A 3 5.62 15.44 -1.81
CA PRO A 3 6.97 15.74 -2.32
C PRO A 3 8.11 15.48 -1.33
N THR A 4 7.80 15.52 -0.03
CA THR A 4 8.76 15.42 1.06
C THR A 4 8.76 14.05 1.74
N TYR A 5 7.92 13.11 1.30
CA TYR A 5 7.80 11.81 1.94
C TYR A 5 9.01 10.94 1.63
N GLU A 6 9.60 10.35 2.67
CA GLU A 6 10.79 9.52 2.53
C GLU A 6 10.56 8.37 1.51
N ARG A 7 11.53 8.12 0.64
CA ARG A 7 11.37 7.23 -0.53
C ARG A 7 11.21 5.77 -0.15
N ASN A 8 11.86 5.28 0.90
CA ASN A 8 11.70 3.90 1.36
C ASN A 8 10.34 3.70 2.03
N ALA A 9 9.91 4.62 2.90
CA ALA A 9 8.56 4.64 3.45
C ALA A 9 7.51 4.68 2.33
N ARG A 10 7.75 5.49 1.29
CA ARG A 10 6.90 5.58 0.09
C ARG A 10 6.77 4.22 -0.59
N ASN A 11 7.90 3.53 -0.80
CA ASN A 11 7.91 2.25 -1.50
C ASN A 11 7.15 1.18 -0.69
N TRP A 12 7.27 1.17 0.63
CA TRP A 12 6.46 0.31 1.51
C TRP A 12 4.97 0.57 1.35
N VAL A 13 4.57 1.84 1.36
CA VAL A 13 3.17 2.25 1.18
C VAL A 13 2.62 1.81 -0.18
N LEU A 14 3.38 2.01 -1.26
CA LEU A 14 2.94 1.67 -2.60
C LEU A 14 2.85 0.15 -2.80
N ASN A 15 3.84 -0.62 -2.32
CA ASN A 15 3.78 -2.09 -2.36
C ASN A 15 2.61 -2.62 -1.51
N PHE A 16 2.34 -2.02 -0.34
CA PHE A 16 1.20 -2.40 0.50
C PHE A 16 -0.14 -2.20 -0.24
N LEU A 17 -0.30 -1.07 -0.92
CA LEU A 17 -1.52 -0.75 -1.66
C LEU A 17 -1.73 -1.67 -2.86
N ASP A 18 -0.67 -1.94 -3.62
CA ASP A 18 -0.71 -2.87 -4.75
C ASP A 18 -0.99 -4.31 -4.28
N HIS A 19 -0.43 -4.71 -3.14
CA HIS A 19 -0.64 -6.03 -2.58
C HIS A 19 -2.09 -6.28 -2.11
N TYR A 20 -2.70 -5.35 -1.37
CA TYR A 20 -4.07 -5.50 -0.87
C TYR A 20 -5.14 -5.17 -1.91
N PHE A 21 -4.84 -4.26 -2.85
CA PHE A 21 -5.81 -3.69 -3.78
C PHE A 21 -5.24 -3.62 -5.21
N PRO A 22 -4.84 -4.74 -5.82
CA PRO A 22 -4.27 -4.73 -7.17
C PRO A 22 -5.32 -4.38 -8.22
N ASP A 23 -4.90 -3.68 -9.28
CA ASP A 23 -5.70 -3.51 -10.49
C ASP A 23 -5.58 -4.74 -11.41
N ASN A 24 -6.21 -5.85 -11.01
CA ASN A 24 -6.19 -7.11 -11.78
C ASN A 24 -6.81 -6.99 -13.18
N GLU A 25 -7.64 -5.97 -13.41
CA GLU A 25 -8.36 -5.74 -14.66
C GLU A 25 -7.60 -4.78 -15.59
N GLY A 26 -6.52 -4.15 -15.11
CA GLY A 26 -5.72 -3.21 -15.89
C GLY A 26 -6.52 -2.00 -16.37
N LEU A 27 -7.45 -1.51 -15.54
CA LEU A 27 -8.36 -0.41 -15.87
C LEU A 27 -7.61 0.91 -16.07
N MET A 28 -6.47 1.12 -15.41
CA MET A 28 -5.68 2.33 -15.57
C MET A 28 -4.18 2.11 -15.28
N HIS A 29 -3.33 2.68 -16.14
CA HIS A 29 -1.88 2.72 -15.95
C HIS A 29 -1.33 4.13 -16.24
N PRO A 30 -0.25 4.56 -15.56
CA PRO A 30 0.41 5.82 -15.86
C PRO A 30 1.08 5.79 -17.24
N ILE A 31 1.10 6.92 -17.93
CA ILE A 31 1.94 7.08 -19.14
C ILE A 31 3.43 7.07 -18.76
N ILE A 32 3.76 7.64 -17.60
CA ILE A 32 5.10 7.63 -17.02
C ILE A 32 4.99 7.12 -15.59
N GLU A 33 5.49 5.91 -15.36
CA GLU A 33 5.41 5.26 -14.05
C GLU A 33 6.53 5.70 -13.13
N ALA A 34 6.22 5.84 -11.84
CA ALA A 34 7.25 6.00 -10.83
C ALA A 34 8.04 4.69 -10.69
N ALA A 35 9.37 4.76 -10.66
CA ALA A 35 10.20 3.62 -10.32
C ALA A 35 9.99 3.24 -8.84
N VAL A 36 9.22 2.17 -8.63
CA VAL A 36 8.95 1.57 -7.32
C VAL A 36 9.54 0.17 -7.32
N PRO A 37 10.52 -0.14 -6.46
CA PRO A 37 11.04 -1.49 -6.34
C PRO A 37 9.97 -2.41 -5.75
N SER A 38 9.87 -3.62 -6.28
CA SER A 38 9.11 -4.70 -5.65
C SER A 38 9.85 -5.15 -4.38
N LEU A 39 9.14 -5.12 -3.26
CA LEU A 39 9.69 -5.55 -1.98
C LEU A 39 9.45 -7.05 -1.78
N PRO A 40 10.40 -7.80 -1.21
CA PRO A 40 10.25 -9.23 -1.00
C PRO A 40 9.32 -9.52 0.19
N HIS A 41 8.81 -10.75 0.26
CA HIS A 41 8.04 -11.27 1.41
C HIS A 41 6.78 -10.47 1.78
N LEU A 42 6.11 -9.84 0.80
CA LEU A 42 4.89 -9.07 1.05
C LEU A 42 3.79 -9.90 1.71
N ASP A 43 3.57 -11.15 1.27
CA ASP A 43 2.58 -12.05 1.90
C ASP A 43 2.86 -12.33 3.38
N GLU A 44 4.13 -12.36 3.78
CA GLU A 44 4.55 -12.57 5.17
C GLU A 44 4.35 -11.31 6.02
N HIS A 45 4.68 -10.15 5.45
CA HIS A 45 4.53 -8.85 6.10
C HIS A 45 3.06 -8.38 6.17
N PHE A 46 2.28 -8.72 5.16
CA PHE A 46 0.95 -8.22 4.87
C PHE A 46 -0.01 -9.36 4.52
N PRO A 47 -0.29 -10.28 5.46
CA PRO A 47 -1.14 -11.42 5.17
C PRO A 47 -2.54 -10.98 4.73
N ILE A 48 -3.10 -11.68 3.74
CA ILE A 48 -4.46 -11.48 3.22
C ILE A 48 -5.30 -12.70 3.59
N ASP A 49 -6.32 -12.49 4.41
CA ASP A 49 -7.38 -13.47 4.67
C ASP A 49 -8.65 -13.01 3.95
N ARG A 50 -9.11 -13.78 2.96
CA ARG A 50 -10.32 -13.44 2.20
C ARG A 50 -11.61 -13.63 3.00
N THR A 51 -11.58 -14.48 4.03
CA THR A 51 -12.74 -14.73 4.90
C THR A 51 -12.88 -13.68 5.99
N ASP A 52 -11.76 -13.11 6.46
CA ASP A 52 -11.70 -11.99 7.40
C ASP A 52 -10.71 -10.91 6.93
N PHE A 53 -11.07 -10.25 5.84
CA PHE A 53 -10.26 -9.20 5.23
C PHE A 53 -10.03 -8.03 6.19
N SER A 54 -11.05 -7.64 6.97
CA SER A 54 -10.96 -6.51 7.90
C SER A 54 -9.88 -6.73 8.95
N THR A 55 -9.81 -7.93 9.53
CA THR A 55 -8.80 -8.24 10.54
C THR A 55 -7.41 -8.37 9.94
N SER A 56 -7.27 -9.05 8.80
CA SER A 56 -5.98 -9.22 8.13
C SER A 56 -5.41 -7.89 7.63
N PHE A 57 -6.24 -7.03 7.03
CA PHE A 57 -5.88 -5.67 6.63
C PHE A 57 -5.45 -4.80 7.82
N LYS A 58 -6.19 -4.84 8.94
CA LYS A 58 -5.80 -4.11 10.18
C LYS A 58 -4.44 -4.56 10.71
N LYS A 59 -4.09 -5.84 10.60
CA LYS A 59 -2.76 -6.36 10.95
C LYS A 59 -1.70 -5.82 10.00
N GLY A 60 -1.95 -5.89 8.69
CA GLY A 60 -1.05 -5.33 7.68
C GLY A 60 -0.80 -3.83 7.87
N LEU A 61 -1.85 -3.05 8.17
CA LEU A 61 -1.76 -1.61 8.43
C LEU A 61 -0.91 -1.29 9.68
N ARG A 62 -0.96 -2.14 10.72
CA ARG A 62 -0.07 -2.02 11.88
C ARG A 62 1.38 -2.33 11.52
N THR A 63 1.63 -3.35 10.70
CA THR A 63 2.97 -3.66 10.20
C THR A 63 3.52 -2.52 9.35
N LEU A 64 2.72 -1.99 8.41
CA LEU A 64 3.09 -0.84 7.58
C LEU A 64 3.45 0.37 8.44
N GLY A 65 2.67 0.63 9.50
CA GLY A 65 2.96 1.73 10.43
C GLY A 65 4.31 1.59 11.14
N LYS A 66 4.78 0.36 11.41
CA LYS A 66 6.13 0.14 11.95
C LYS A 66 7.19 0.49 10.91
N PHE A 67 7.06 -0.03 9.69
CA PHE A 67 8.01 0.24 8.61
C PHE A 67 8.11 1.71 8.26
N THR A 68 6.99 2.46 8.18
CA THR A 68 7.07 3.90 7.91
C THR A 68 7.73 4.66 9.07
N ALA A 69 7.45 4.24 10.31
CA ALA A 69 8.01 4.89 11.50
C ALA A 69 9.53 4.74 11.61
N GLU A 70 10.11 3.65 11.09
CA GLU A 70 11.57 3.46 11.00
C GLU A 70 12.25 4.56 10.18
N TYR A 71 11.53 5.18 9.24
CA TYR A 71 12.00 6.28 8.42
C TYR A 71 11.53 7.66 8.91
N GLY A 72 10.95 7.75 10.10
CA GLY A 72 10.40 9.00 10.65
C GLY A 72 9.08 9.44 10.02
N GLU A 73 8.46 8.57 9.22
CA GLU A 73 7.21 8.84 8.50
C GLU A 73 6.02 8.13 9.14
N SER A 74 4.82 8.59 8.78
CA SER A 74 3.57 7.91 9.17
C SER A 74 2.81 7.44 7.93
N VAL A 75 1.96 6.42 8.09
CA VAL A 75 1.07 5.99 7.01
C VAL A 75 0.16 7.15 6.62
N PRO A 76 0.11 7.53 5.32
CA PRO A 76 -0.72 8.63 4.85
C PRO A 76 -2.19 8.54 5.31
N PRO A 77 -2.80 9.65 5.76
CA PRO A 77 -4.16 9.65 6.31
C PRO A 77 -5.22 9.08 5.37
N LEU A 78 -5.08 9.32 4.05
CA LEU A 78 -6.01 8.81 3.04
C LEU A 78 -6.09 7.28 3.05
N ILE A 79 -4.95 6.59 3.21
CA ILE A 79 -4.93 5.12 3.25
C ILE A 79 -5.70 4.61 4.46
N LYS A 80 -5.56 5.26 5.62
CA LYS A 80 -6.30 4.90 6.84
C LYS A 80 -7.81 5.11 6.70
N GLN A 81 -8.23 6.16 6.00
CA GLN A 81 -9.65 6.55 5.91
C GLN A 81 -10.42 5.75 4.86
N TYR A 82 -9.83 5.50 3.69
CA TYR A 82 -10.56 4.91 2.58
C TYR A 82 -10.50 3.38 2.57
N MET A 83 -9.39 2.77 3.00
CA MET A 83 -9.16 1.33 2.79
C MET A 83 -9.91 0.42 3.76
N VAL A 84 -10.56 0.99 4.79
CA VAL A 84 -11.47 0.23 5.67
C VAL A 84 -12.88 0.12 5.06
N LEU A 85 -13.17 0.86 3.97
CA LEU A 85 -14.53 0.97 3.42
C LEU A 85 -14.95 -0.24 2.57
N SER A 86 -14.05 -0.84 1.80
CA SER A 86 -14.38 -2.00 0.95
C SER A 86 -13.16 -2.84 0.58
N PRO A 87 -13.26 -4.18 0.55
CA PRO A 87 -12.22 -5.07 0.01
C PRO A 87 -12.11 -5.00 -1.53
N GLU A 88 -13.09 -4.41 -2.22
CA GLU A 88 -13.08 -4.29 -3.70
C GLU A 88 -12.35 -3.05 -4.22
N MET A 89 -11.66 -2.33 -3.33
CA MET A 89 -10.85 -1.20 -3.76
C MET A 89 -9.74 -1.63 -4.73
N LYS A 90 -9.35 -0.68 -5.59
CA LYS A 90 -8.24 -0.84 -6.54
C LYS A 90 -7.27 0.31 -6.38
N THR A 91 -5.99 -0.01 -6.44
CA THR A 91 -4.89 0.94 -6.54
C THR A 91 -4.42 0.96 -7.97
N PHE A 92 -4.26 2.16 -8.51
CA PHE A 92 -3.70 2.36 -9.84
C PHE A 92 -2.27 2.87 -9.73
N GLY A 93 -1.49 2.65 -10.78
CA GLY A 93 -0.08 3.06 -10.81
C GLY A 93 0.10 4.53 -10.45
N THR A 94 1.22 4.84 -9.80
CA THR A 94 1.53 6.21 -9.41
C THR A 94 2.53 6.83 -10.40
N PHE A 95 2.33 8.10 -10.72
CA PHE A 95 3.21 8.89 -11.58
C PHE A 95 4.08 9.83 -10.74
N VAL A 96 5.22 10.23 -11.31
CA VAL A 96 6.14 11.22 -10.72
C VAL A 96 5.68 12.63 -11.08
#